data_AF-A0A1F3VVB2-F1
#
_entry.id   AF-A0A1F3VVB2-F1
#
_cell.length_a   1.000
_cell.length_b   1.000
_cell.length_c   1.000
_cell.angle_alpha   90.00
_cell.angle_beta   90.00
_cell.angle_gamma   90.00
#
_symmetry.space_group_name_H-M   'P 1'
#
loop_
_entity.id
_entity.type
_entity.pdbx_description
1 polymer ?
#
loop_
_entity_poly.entity_id
_entity_poly.type
_entity_poly.pdbx_seq_one_letter_code
_entity_poly.pdbx_strand_id
1 'polypeptide(L)'
;MKIFPLLNQEVATTLFLIVCVLIVITLVFGAIFQLKPSKTIKSLLEKTYSWWIIIVFFVLMTCISKEFFYISFGLLSFVAYRELISKMDIPLKKRRTLLWTYCAIPIQFYFAYTENFLLFLTFIPVGMLFFIPFRSILGGDSKDSIRSFSVLHWGLMLTVFGFSHITYFYSLPEIPDHAAGNLGTLLFLVFLTEVNDVFQFICGKLLGRRKIAPDISPNKTTE
;
A
#
# COMPACT_ATOMS: atom_id res chain seq x y z
N MET A 1 -11.35 -26.75 15.94
CA MET A 1 -10.13 -25.97 15.66
C MET A 1 -10.40 -25.14 14.42
N LYS A 2 -10.60 -23.82 14.53
CA LYS A 2 -10.82 -22.97 13.34
C LYS A 2 -9.52 -22.99 12.53
N ILE A 3 -9.57 -23.49 11.30
CA ILE A 3 -8.41 -23.57 10.38
C ILE A 3 -7.87 -22.16 10.07
N PHE A 4 -8.74 -21.15 10.19
CA PHE A 4 -8.40 -19.73 10.07
C PHE A 4 -9.01 -18.98 11.26
N PRO A 5 -8.25 -18.70 12.34
CA PRO A 5 -8.79 -18.05 13.53
C PRO A 5 -9.23 -16.60 13.28
N LEU A 6 -8.74 -16.01 12.19
CA LEU A 6 -8.92 -14.61 11.82
C LEU A 6 -10.04 -14.38 10.80
N LEU A 7 -10.44 -15.40 10.02
CA LEU A 7 -11.50 -15.22 9.02
C LEU A 7 -12.90 -15.35 9.63
N ASN A 8 -13.61 -14.24 9.69
CA ASN A 8 -15.05 -14.24 9.92
C ASN A 8 -15.81 -14.78 8.69
N GLN A 9 -17.01 -15.30 8.90
CA GLN A 9 -17.83 -15.88 7.81
C GLN A 9 -18.13 -14.84 6.72
N GLU A 10 -18.40 -13.59 7.09
CA GLU A 10 -18.61 -12.47 6.15
C GLU A 10 -17.36 -12.16 5.30
N VAL A 11 -16.19 -12.17 5.94
CA VAL A 11 -14.89 -11.94 5.28
C VAL A 11 -14.60 -13.06 4.27
N ALA A 12 -14.88 -14.31 4.65
CA ALA A 12 -14.72 -15.46 3.77
C ALA A 12 -15.65 -15.40 2.55
N THR A 13 -16.93 -15.06 2.76
CA THR A 13 -17.91 -14.88 1.68
C THR A 13 -17.49 -13.76 0.73
N THR A 14 -17.01 -12.64 1.26
CA THR A 14 -16.55 -11.50 0.47
C THR A 14 -15.33 -11.88 -0.38
N LEU A 15 -14.35 -12.56 0.20
CA LEU A 15 -13.18 -13.06 -0.53
C LEU A 15 -13.58 -14.03 -1.63
N PHE A 16 -14.52 -14.93 -1.35
CA PHE A 16 -15.05 -15.85 -2.35
C PHE A 16 -15.69 -15.12 -3.53
N LEU A 17 -16.52 -14.10 -3.27
CA LEU A 17 -17.13 -13.26 -4.31
C LEU A 17 -16.07 -12.54 -5.15
N ILE A 18 -15.05 -11.95 -4.51
CA ILE A 18 -13.94 -11.28 -5.20
C ILE A 18 -13.21 -12.26 -6.13
N VAL A 19 -12.89 -13.46 -5.64
CA VAL A 19 -12.23 -14.50 -6.43
C VAL A 19 -13.10 -14.94 -7.61
N CYS A 20 -14.41 -15.14 -7.40
CA CYS A 20 -15.33 -15.47 -8.49
C CYS A 20 -15.36 -14.39 -9.57
N VAL A 21 -15.46 -13.12 -9.18
CA VAL A 21 -15.41 -11.98 -10.11
C VAL A 21 -14.09 -11.96 -10.86
N LEU A 22 -12.96 -12.17 -10.18
CA LEU A 22 -11.64 -12.17 -10.79
C LEU A 22 -11.45 -13.31 -11.79
N ILE A 23 -11.97 -14.51 -11.49
CA ILE A 23 -11.99 -15.64 -12.43
C ILE A 23 -12.79 -15.28 -13.67
N VAL A 24 -13.98 -14.71 -13.53
CA VAL A 24 -14.81 -14.28 -14.67
C VAL A 24 -14.08 -13.25 -15.51
N ILE A 25 -13.48 -12.23 -14.89
CA ILE A 25 -12.69 -11.20 -15.59
C ILE A 25 -11.51 -11.83 -16.34
N THR A 26 -10.79 -12.75 -15.69
CA THR A 26 -9.64 -13.44 -16.29
C THR A 26 -10.05 -14.27 -17.50
N LEU A 27 -11.17 -15.00 -17.41
CA LEU A 27 -11.70 -15.81 -18.51
C LEU A 27 -12.18 -14.93 -19.67
N VAL A 28 -12.92 -13.86 -19.39
CA VAL A 28 -13.44 -12.94 -20.40
C VAL A 28 -12.28 -12.25 -21.13
N PHE A 29 -11.33 -11.64 -20.42
CA PHE A 29 -10.19 -10.99 -21.05
C PHE A 29 -9.26 -11.98 -21.76
N GLY A 30 -9.09 -13.19 -21.21
CA GLY A 30 -8.34 -14.27 -21.86
C GLY A 30 -8.98 -14.69 -23.19
N ALA A 31 -10.29 -14.91 -23.21
CA ALA A 31 -11.03 -15.28 -24.43
C ALA A 31 -10.99 -14.16 -25.47
N ILE A 32 -11.21 -12.90 -25.08
CA ILE A 32 -11.14 -11.76 -26.00
C ILE A 32 -9.70 -11.61 -26.54
N PHE A 33 -8.67 -11.86 -25.73
CA PHE A 33 -7.28 -11.80 -26.18
C PHE A 33 -6.96 -12.85 -27.26
N GLN A 34 -7.50 -14.07 -27.12
CA GLN A 34 -7.34 -15.13 -28.13
C GLN A 34 -8.06 -14.79 -29.44
N LEU A 35 -9.23 -14.13 -29.37
CA LEU A 35 -10.00 -13.75 -30.56
C LEU A 35 -9.44 -12.50 -31.26
N LYS A 36 -9.00 -11.50 -30.49
CA LYS A 36 -8.49 -10.21 -30.98
C LYS A 36 -7.32 -9.72 -30.13
N PRO A 37 -6.08 -10.16 -30.42
CA PRO A 37 -4.91 -9.68 -29.70
C PRO A 37 -4.73 -8.17 -29.94
N SER A 38 -4.80 -7.39 -28.86
CA SER A 38 -4.54 -5.94 -28.90
C SER A 38 -3.71 -5.51 -27.70
N LYS A 39 -2.93 -4.42 -27.87
CA LYS A 39 -2.12 -3.84 -26.78
C LYS A 39 -2.96 -3.47 -25.56
N THR A 40 -4.20 -3.02 -25.78
CA THR A 40 -5.15 -2.67 -24.73
C THR A 40 -5.55 -3.89 -23.90
N ILE A 41 -5.87 -5.02 -24.54
CA ILE A 41 -6.27 -6.24 -23.83
C ILE A 41 -5.07 -6.84 -23.10
N LYS A 42 -3.88 -6.77 -23.68
CA LYS A 42 -2.65 -7.20 -23.00
C LYS A 42 -2.43 -6.42 -21.69
N SER A 43 -2.58 -5.10 -21.72
CA SER A 43 -2.48 -4.26 -20.52
C SER A 43 -3.55 -4.60 -19.47
N LEU A 44 -4.78 -4.94 -19.88
CA LEU A 44 -5.82 -5.40 -18.96
C LEU A 44 -5.51 -6.76 -18.32
N LEU A 45 -4.92 -7.68 -19.08
CA LEU A 45 -4.46 -8.96 -18.54
C LEU A 45 -3.32 -8.76 -17.52
N GLU A 46 -2.34 -7.91 -17.81
CA GLU A 46 -1.25 -7.58 -16.88
C GLU A 46 -1.78 -6.98 -15.55
N LYS A 47 -2.80 -6.10 -15.63
CA LYS A 47 -3.51 -5.61 -14.44
C LYS A 47 -4.19 -6.75 -13.68
N THR A 48 -4.92 -7.62 -14.38
CA THR A 48 -5.62 -8.77 -13.78
C THR A 48 -4.65 -9.73 -13.08
N TYR A 49 -3.47 -9.98 -13.65
CA TYR A 49 -2.44 -10.79 -12.99
C TYR A 49 -1.88 -10.12 -11.74
N SER A 50 -1.68 -8.80 -11.77
CA SER A 50 -1.26 -8.05 -10.58
C SER A 50 -2.30 -8.17 -9.46
N TRP A 51 -3.58 -8.22 -9.80
CA TRP A 51 -4.68 -8.41 -8.84
C TRP A 51 -4.68 -9.79 -8.21
N TRP A 52 -4.42 -10.85 -8.99
CA TRP A 52 -4.22 -12.19 -8.44
C TRP A 52 -3.11 -12.22 -7.40
N ILE A 53 -2.00 -11.52 -7.64
CA ILE A 53 -0.89 -11.41 -6.69
C ILE A 53 -1.36 -10.70 -5.41
N ILE A 54 -2.09 -9.58 -5.52
CA ILE A 54 -2.59 -8.80 -4.37
C ILE A 54 -3.54 -9.65 -3.51
N ILE A 55 -4.50 -10.35 -4.12
CA ILE A 55 -5.48 -11.17 -3.40
C ILE A 55 -4.81 -12.38 -2.74
N VAL A 56 -3.92 -13.09 -3.43
CA VAL A 56 -3.20 -14.23 -2.84
C VAL A 56 -2.35 -13.76 -1.66
N PHE A 57 -1.63 -12.66 -1.84
CA PHE A 57 -0.82 -12.06 -0.79
C PHE A 57 -1.68 -11.65 0.42
N PHE A 58 -2.81 -10.99 0.18
CA PHE A 58 -3.75 -10.58 1.22
C PHE A 58 -4.29 -11.77 2.01
N VAL A 59 -4.79 -12.80 1.31
CA VAL A 59 -5.32 -14.03 1.94
C VAL A 59 -4.24 -14.68 2.79
N LEU A 60 -3.02 -14.87 2.25
CA LEU A 60 -1.91 -15.46 3.00
C LEU A 60 -1.59 -14.69 4.29
N MET A 61 -1.61 -13.36 4.25
CA MET A 61 -1.34 -12.54 5.42
C MET A 61 -2.40 -12.65 6.50
N THR A 62 -3.67 -12.64 6.09
CA THR A 62 -4.80 -12.67 7.03
C THR A 62 -5.07 -14.07 7.60
N CYS A 63 -4.58 -15.13 6.97
CA CYS A 63 -4.86 -16.50 7.38
C CYS A 63 -3.96 -17.02 8.53
N ILE A 64 -2.79 -16.43 8.75
CA ILE A 64 -1.76 -16.97 9.67
C ILE A 64 -1.91 -16.42 11.09
N SER A 65 -1.60 -15.14 11.31
CA SER A 65 -1.67 -14.49 12.62
C SER A 65 -1.70 -12.96 12.50
N LYS A 66 -2.15 -12.25 13.56
CA LYS A 66 -2.10 -10.78 13.62
C LYS A 66 -0.65 -10.30 13.43
N GLU A 67 0.30 -10.91 14.12
CA GLU A 67 1.74 -10.60 14.03
C GLU A 67 2.27 -10.77 12.61
N PHE A 68 1.92 -11.87 11.94
CA PHE A 68 2.36 -12.14 10.58
C PHE A 68 1.87 -11.06 9.61
N PHE A 69 0.64 -10.60 9.78
CA PHE A 69 0.08 -9.50 9.00
C PHE A 69 0.89 -8.20 9.15
N TYR A 70 1.20 -7.79 10.40
CA TYR A 70 2.03 -6.61 10.68
C TYR A 70 3.46 -6.73 10.13
N ILE A 71 4.11 -7.88 10.36
CA ILE A 71 5.47 -8.13 9.87
C ILE A 71 5.51 -8.04 8.35
N SER A 72 4.53 -8.64 7.67
CA SER A 72 4.56 -8.71 6.22
C SER A 72 4.29 -7.37 5.54
N PHE A 73 3.39 -6.54 6.09
CA PHE A 73 3.24 -5.15 5.64
C PHE A 73 4.46 -4.29 6.00
N GLY A 74 5.14 -4.57 7.12
CA GLY A 74 6.43 -3.96 7.44
C GLY A 74 7.49 -4.27 6.39
N LEU A 75 7.59 -5.53 5.95
CA LEU A 75 8.49 -5.95 4.87
C LEU A 75 8.10 -5.34 3.52
N LEU A 76 6.81 -5.29 3.19
CA LEU A 76 6.32 -4.62 2.00
C LEU A 76 6.71 -3.14 1.98
N SER A 77 6.53 -2.46 3.12
CA SER A 77 6.90 -1.07 3.28
C SER A 77 8.40 -0.85 3.19
N PHE A 78 9.21 -1.77 3.72
CA PHE A 78 10.66 -1.76 3.54
C PHE A 78 11.06 -1.86 2.07
N VAL A 79 10.46 -2.79 1.32
CA VAL A 79 10.75 -2.95 -0.12
C VAL A 79 10.37 -1.68 -0.88
N ALA A 80 9.17 -1.14 -0.63
CA ALA A 80 8.70 0.09 -1.27
C ALA A 80 9.59 1.29 -0.94
N TYR A 81 9.96 1.46 0.33
CA TYR A 81 10.85 2.54 0.75
C TYR A 81 12.23 2.42 0.11
N ARG A 82 12.80 1.21 0.09
CA ARG A 82 14.09 0.93 -0.56
C ARG A 82 14.04 1.26 -2.05
N GLU A 83 13.00 0.82 -2.75
CA GLU A 83 12.84 1.11 -4.18
C GLU A 83 12.72 2.61 -4.43
N LEU A 84 11.90 3.32 -3.66
CA LEU A 84 11.74 4.76 -3.77
C LEU A 84 13.07 5.51 -3.55
N ILE A 85 13.78 5.23 -2.44
CA ILE A 85 15.05 5.90 -2.13
C ILE A 85 16.14 5.57 -3.15
N SER A 86 16.12 4.38 -3.75
CA SER A 86 17.08 4.01 -4.80
C SER A 86 17.00 4.90 -6.04
N LYS A 87 15.86 5.55 -6.26
CA LYS A 87 15.63 6.48 -7.39
C LYS A 87 15.95 7.94 -7.07
N MET A 88 16.24 8.28 -5.81
CA MET A 88 16.32 9.67 -5.37
C MET A 88 17.76 10.23 -5.28
N ASP A 89 18.76 9.47 -5.71
CA ASP A 89 20.18 9.85 -5.73
C ASP A 89 20.66 10.42 -4.38
N ILE A 90 20.48 9.65 -3.30
CA ILE A 90 20.94 10.03 -1.97
C ILE A 90 22.46 9.82 -1.85
N PRO A 91 23.24 10.84 -1.44
CA PRO A 91 24.69 10.72 -1.31
C PRO A 91 25.12 9.63 -0.32
N LEU A 92 26.19 8.89 -0.63
CA LEU A 92 26.73 7.83 0.24
C LEU A 92 27.12 8.33 1.64
N LYS A 93 27.50 9.60 1.77
CA LYS A 93 27.82 10.24 3.06
C LYS A 93 26.63 10.25 4.03
N LYS A 94 25.39 10.18 3.52
CA LYS A 94 24.16 10.17 4.31
C LYS A 94 23.68 8.76 4.70
N ARG A 95 24.47 7.69 4.42
CA ARG A 95 24.15 6.30 4.79
C ARG A 95 23.75 6.11 6.25
N ARG A 96 24.39 6.84 7.18
CA ARG A 96 24.05 6.77 8.61
C ARG A 96 22.64 7.31 8.89
N THR A 97 22.25 8.41 8.25
CA THR A 97 20.90 8.97 8.36
C THR A 97 19.87 8.04 7.73
N LEU A 98 20.20 7.45 6.58
CA LEU A 98 19.37 6.45 5.91
C LEU A 98 19.14 5.19 6.76
N LEU A 99 20.13 4.75 7.55
CA LEU A 99 19.94 3.63 8.48
C LEU A 99 18.82 3.93 9.48
N TRP A 100 18.78 5.14 10.03
CA TRP A 100 17.75 5.55 10.99
C TRP A 100 16.35 5.57 10.38
N THR A 101 16.21 5.93 9.11
CA THR A 101 14.92 5.86 8.42
C THR A 101 14.47 4.41 8.19
N TYR A 102 15.40 3.48 7.96
CA TYR A 102 15.05 2.05 7.95
C TYR A 102 14.63 1.53 9.33
N CYS A 103 15.29 1.99 10.41
CA CYS A 103 14.87 1.66 11.78
C CYS A 103 13.48 2.21 12.14
N ALA A 104 13.02 3.29 11.49
CA ALA A 104 11.69 3.83 11.69
C ALA A 104 10.57 2.88 11.24
N ILE A 105 10.85 1.96 10.30
CA ILE A 105 9.86 0.99 9.79
C ILE A 105 9.37 0.07 10.92
N PRO A 106 10.23 -0.76 11.55
CA PRO A 106 9.76 -1.65 12.62
C PRO A 106 9.15 -0.88 13.80
N ILE A 107 9.65 0.33 14.10
CA ILE A 107 9.08 1.17 15.18
C ILE A 107 7.65 1.61 14.84
N GLN A 108 7.40 2.08 13.62
CA GLN A 108 6.05 2.50 13.18
C GLN A 108 5.06 1.33 13.24
N PHE A 109 5.45 0.15 12.75
CA PHE A 109 4.60 -1.04 12.77
C PHE A 109 4.41 -1.60 14.19
N TYR A 110 5.38 -1.41 15.08
CA TYR A 110 5.23 -1.72 16.50
C TYR A 110 4.22 -0.81 17.19
N PHE A 111 4.23 0.50 16.91
CA PHE A 111 3.20 1.41 17.42
C PHE A 111 1.81 1.08 16.89
N ALA A 112 1.70 0.63 15.63
CA ALA A 112 0.44 0.14 15.08
C ALA A 112 -0.03 -1.15 15.77
N TYR A 113 0.87 -2.09 16.03
CA TYR A 113 0.56 -3.35 16.71
C TYR A 113 0.11 -3.15 18.16
N THR A 114 0.75 -2.22 18.88
CA THR A 114 0.44 -1.91 20.29
C THR A 114 -0.71 -0.93 20.49
N GLU A 115 -1.42 -0.56 19.41
CA GLU A 115 -2.64 0.27 19.46
C GLU A 115 -2.39 1.69 20.03
N ASN A 116 -1.14 2.13 20.02
CA ASN A 116 -0.73 3.44 20.53
C ASN A 116 -1.00 4.54 19.52
N PHE A 117 -2.27 4.96 19.39
CA PHE A 117 -2.72 5.91 18.37
C PHE A 117 -1.88 7.20 18.28
N LEU A 118 -1.62 7.85 19.43
CA LEU A 118 -0.90 9.12 19.44
C LEU A 118 0.54 8.98 18.94
N LEU A 119 1.25 7.94 19.40
CA LEU A 119 2.62 7.67 18.96
C LEU A 119 2.66 7.27 17.49
N PHE A 120 1.75 6.39 17.07
CA PHE A 120 1.60 5.97 15.67
C PHE A 120 1.39 7.16 14.72
N LEU A 121 0.49 8.09 15.09
CA LEU A 121 0.13 9.23 14.25
C LEU A 121 1.24 10.29 14.21
N THR A 122 2.00 10.47 15.29
CA THR A 122 3.00 11.55 15.40
C THR A 122 4.43 11.11 15.08
N PHE A 123 4.77 9.82 15.18
CA PHE A 123 6.15 9.34 15.07
C PHE A 123 6.82 9.72 13.74
N ILE A 124 6.21 9.38 12.59
CA ILE A 124 6.79 9.75 11.29
C ILE A 124 6.56 11.22 10.94
N PRO A 125 5.31 11.76 11.01
CA PRO A 125 5.05 13.12 10.55
C PRO A 125 5.78 14.18 11.38
N VAL A 126 5.94 13.98 12.68
CA VAL A 126 6.55 14.94 13.60
C VAL A 126 7.90 14.44 14.12
N GLY A 127 7.96 13.23 14.67
CA GLY A 127 9.18 12.70 15.29
C GLY A 127 10.34 12.58 14.29
N MET A 128 10.12 11.87 13.19
CA MET A 128 11.14 11.69 12.15
C MET A 128 11.43 12.97 11.38
N LEU A 129 10.47 13.89 11.27
CA LEU A 129 10.68 15.20 10.67
C LEU A 129 11.77 15.99 11.38
N PHE A 130 11.82 15.97 12.71
CA PHE A 130 12.88 16.63 13.48
C PHE A 130 14.13 15.75 13.64
N PHE A 131 13.95 14.45 13.81
CA PHE A 131 15.05 13.53 14.04
C PHE A 131 16.00 13.39 12.84
N ILE A 132 15.48 13.35 11.61
CA ILE A 132 16.30 13.18 10.39
C ILE A 132 17.26 14.37 10.20
N PRO A 133 16.80 15.64 10.18
CA PRO A 133 17.68 16.79 10.10
C PRO A 133 18.67 16.86 11.27
N PHE A 134 18.19 16.67 12.50
CA PHE A 134 19.05 16.67 13.70
C PHE A 134 20.20 15.66 13.56
N ARG A 135 19.87 14.42 13.19
CA ARG A 135 20.87 13.36 13.02
C ARG A 135 21.84 13.64 11.86
N SER A 136 21.35 14.26 10.79
CA SER A 136 22.15 14.65 9.62
C SER A 136 23.16 15.76 9.98
N ILE A 137 22.74 16.76 10.76
CA ILE A 137 23.58 17.89 11.21
C ILE A 137 24.71 17.41 12.12
N LEU A 138 24.43 16.48 13.04
CA LEU A 138 25.46 15.83 13.86
C LEU A 138 26.53 15.09 13.04
N GLY A 139 26.24 14.77 11.77
CA GLY A 139 27.21 14.18 10.85
C GLY A 139 28.18 15.19 10.20
N GLY A 140 28.00 16.50 10.42
CA GLY A 140 28.90 17.56 9.95
C GLY A 140 28.85 17.86 8.45
N ASP A 141 27.87 17.30 7.71
CA ASP A 141 27.75 17.51 6.27
C ASP A 141 26.54 18.39 5.95
N SER A 142 26.78 19.64 5.54
CA SER A 142 25.75 20.62 5.22
C SER A 142 25.32 20.61 3.74
N LYS A 143 26.09 20.01 2.84
CA LYS A 143 25.79 20.01 1.40
C LYS A 143 24.50 19.24 1.10
N ASP A 144 23.61 19.85 0.32
CA ASP A 144 22.30 19.30 -0.10
C ASP A 144 21.49 18.64 1.03
N SER A 145 21.68 19.13 2.27
CA SER A 145 21.06 18.52 3.43
C SER A 145 19.55 18.65 3.34
N ILE A 146 19.05 19.84 2.97
CA ILE A 146 17.61 20.11 2.79
C ILE A 146 16.97 19.14 1.83
N ARG A 147 17.55 18.99 0.63
CA ARG A 147 17.07 18.01 -0.34
C ARG A 147 17.05 16.60 0.26
N SER A 148 18.14 16.18 0.90
CA SER A 148 18.27 14.83 1.43
C SER A 148 17.26 14.52 2.54
N PHE A 149 17.09 15.40 3.53
CA PHE A 149 16.15 15.14 4.62
C PHE A 149 14.70 15.23 4.18
N SER A 150 14.37 16.17 3.27
CA SER A 150 13.01 16.26 2.73
C SER A 150 12.63 15.02 1.95
N VAL A 151 13.53 14.50 1.11
CA VAL A 151 13.30 13.25 0.36
C VAL A 151 13.18 12.05 1.30
N LEU A 152 14.06 11.92 2.29
CA LEU A 152 14.02 10.80 3.23
C LEU A 152 12.73 10.80 4.05
N HIS A 153 12.32 11.96 4.56
CA HIS A 153 11.08 12.14 5.32
C HIS A 153 9.84 11.92 4.45
N TRP A 154 9.79 12.54 3.27
CA TRP A 154 8.69 12.37 2.32
C TRP A 154 8.55 10.93 1.86
N GLY A 155 9.67 10.23 1.65
CA GLY A 155 9.65 8.80 1.35
C GLY A 155 9.03 7.99 2.49
N LEU A 156 9.37 8.29 3.75
CA LEU A 156 8.73 7.64 4.90
C LEU A 156 7.22 7.92 4.97
N MET A 157 6.81 9.15 4.66
CA MET A 157 5.39 9.53 4.61
C MET A 157 4.62 8.73 3.55
N LEU A 158 5.16 8.63 2.33
CA LEU A 158 4.48 7.94 1.23
C LEU A 158 4.43 6.42 1.42
N THR A 159 5.49 5.79 1.91
CA THR A 159 5.58 4.32 1.95
C THR A 159 5.31 3.76 3.35
N VAL A 160 5.95 4.29 4.39
CA VAL A 160 5.90 3.71 5.74
C VAL A 160 4.66 4.16 6.47
N PHE A 161 4.45 5.47 6.55
CA PHE A 161 3.26 6.03 7.17
C PHE A 161 2.00 5.54 6.43
N GLY A 162 1.95 5.67 5.10
CA GLY A 162 0.83 5.18 4.28
C GLY A 162 0.45 3.71 4.52
N PHE A 163 1.39 2.77 4.34
CA PHE A 163 1.09 1.34 4.55
C PHE A 163 0.82 0.98 6.00
N SER A 164 1.45 1.68 6.97
CA SER A 164 1.15 1.42 8.38
C SER A 164 -0.29 1.76 8.75
N HIS A 165 -0.97 2.70 8.04
CA HIS A 165 -2.40 2.97 8.24
C HIS A 165 -3.28 1.80 7.80
N ILE A 166 -2.90 1.13 6.71
CA ILE A 166 -3.58 -0.09 6.26
C ILE A 166 -3.54 -1.12 7.39
N THR A 167 -2.38 -1.29 8.03
CA THR A 167 -2.30 -2.21 9.17
C THR A 167 -3.01 -1.70 10.42
N TYR A 168 -3.00 -0.39 10.65
CA TYR A 168 -3.65 0.22 11.82
C TYR A 168 -5.17 0.00 11.83
N PHE A 169 -5.83 -0.10 10.65
CA PHE A 169 -7.23 -0.51 10.58
C PHE A 169 -7.50 -1.83 11.31
N TYR A 170 -6.52 -2.73 11.33
CA TYR A 170 -6.64 -4.00 12.02
C TYR A 170 -6.56 -3.89 13.55
N SER A 171 -5.97 -2.80 14.05
CA SER A 171 -5.81 -2.45 15.47
C SER A 171 -6.92 -1.52 16.01
N LEU A 172 -7.90 -1.15 15.20
CA LEU A 172 -9.01 -0.31 15.66
C LEU A 172 -9.88 -1.05 16.70
N PRO A 173 -10.51 -0.34 17.63
CA PRO A 173 -11.49 -0.95 18.51
C PRO A 173 -12.67 -1.48 17.70
N GLU A 174 -13.12 -2.70 18.00
CA GLU A 174 -14.29 -3.29 17.34
C GLU A 174 -15.54 -2.48 17.68
N ILE A 175 -16.29 -2.10 16.64
CA ILE A 175 -17.57 -1.41 16.81
C ILE A 175 -18.64 -2.47 17.10
N PRO A 176 -19.46 -2.32 18.15
CA PRO A 176 -20.60 -3.20 18.41
C PRO A 176 -21.49 -3.31 17.17
N ASP A 177 -21.98 -4.51 16.86
CA ASP A 177 -22.79 -4.84 15.67
C ASP A 177 -22.07 -4.79 14.30
N HIS A 178 -20.74 -4.60 14.25
CA HIS A 178 -19.99 -4.72 13.00
C HIS A 178 -19.57 -6.18 12.70
N ALA A 179 -20.48 -6.93 12.06
CA ALA A 179 -20.32 -8.37 11.79
C ALA A 179 -19.01 -8.75 11.04
N ALA A 180 -18.47 -7.86 10.21
CA ALA A 180 -17.25 -8.11 9.45
C ALA A 180 -15.95 -7.85 10.25
N GLY A 181 -16.03 -7.13 11.37
CA GLY A 181 -14.88 -6.74 12.19
C GLY A 181 -13.84 -5.90 11.44
N ASN A 182 -12.67 -5.70 12.06
CA ASN A 182 -11.59 -4.87 11.52
C ASN A 182 -11.03 -5.37 10.16
N LEU A 183 -11.05 -6.68 9.92
CA LEU A 183 -10.66 -7.26 8.62
C LEU A 183 -11.67 -6.93 7.52
N GLY A 184 -12.95 -6.77 7.87
CA GLY A 184 -13.96 -6.27 6.95
C GLY A 184 -13.65 -4.87 6.45
N THR A 185 -13.21 -3.97 7.34
CA THR A 185 -12.80 -2.61 6.97
C THR A 185 -11.59 -2.62 6.03
N LEU A 186 -10.63 -3.50 6.31
CA LEU A 186 -9.45 -3.68 5.47
C LEU A 186 -9.81 -4.21 4.08
N LEU A 187 -10.67 -5.24 4.00
CA LEU A 187 -11.20 -5.75 2.73
C LEU A 187 -11.97 -4.68 1.97
N PHE A 188 -12.78 -3.90 2.66
CA PHE A 188 -13.51 -2.80 2.06
C PHE A 188 -12.57 -1.76 1.43
N LEU A 189 -11.48 -1.40 2.12
CA LEU A 189 -10.46 -0.50 1.57
C LEU A 189 -9.86 -1.07 0.27
N VAL A 190 -9.41 -2.34 0.29
CA VAL A 190 -8.83 -3.00 -0.89
C VAL A 190 -9.83 -3.02 -2.04
N PHE A 191 -11.05 -3.50 -1.78
CA PHE A 191 -12.12 -3.57 -2.77
C PHE A 191 -12.45 -2.20 -3.36
N LEU A 192 -12.54 -1.15 -2.53
CA LEU A 192 -12.81 0.21 -2.98
C LEU A 192 -11.70 0.72 -3.89
N THR A 193 -10.43 0.43 -3.58
CA THR A 193 -9.31 0.80 -4.45
C THR A 193 -9.31 0.05 -5.78
N GLU A 194 -9.73 -1.21 -5.80
CA GLU A 194 -9.84 -2.02 -7.03
C GLU A 194 -10.96 -1.53 -7.93
N VAL A 195 -12.15 -1.32 -7.35
CA VAL A 195 -13.29 -0.75 -8.06
C VAL A 195 -12.91 0.62 -8.61
N ASN A 196 -12.17 1.44 -7.85
CA ASN A 196 -11.68 2.74 -8.33
C ASN A 196 -10.81 2.61 -9.60
N ASP A 197 -9.85 1.68 -9.68
CA ASP A 197 -8.99 1.50 -10.87
C ASP A 197 -9.79 1.01 -12.10
N VAL A 198 -10.77 0.13 -11.90
CA VAL A 198 -11.65 -0.35 -12.99
C VAL A 198 -12.57 0.76 -13.49
N PHE A 199 -13.21 1.51 -12.60
CA PHE A 199 -14.05 2.62 -12.99
C PHE A 199 -13.25 3.73 -13.68
N GLN A 200 -12.04 4.05 -13.19
CA GLN A 200 -11.15 4.98 -13.88
C GLN A 200 -10.82 4.52 -15.31
N PHE A 201 -10.59 3.22 -15.51
CA PHE A 201 -10.36 2.68 -16.85
C PHE A 201 -11.59 2.75 -17.75
N ILE A 202 -12.76 2.38 -17.24
CA ILE A 202 -14.02 2.36 -18.01
C ILE A 202 -14.47 3.77 -18.35
N CYS A 203 -14.57 4.66 -17.36
CA CYS A 203 -14.98 6.06 -17.55
C CYS A 203 -13.96 6.80 -18.44
N GLY A 204 -12.67 6.63 -18.20
CA GLY A 204 -11.63 7.28 -19.01
C GLY A 204 -11.65 6.86 -20.48
N LYS A 205 -12.13 5.65 -20.79
CA LYS A 205 -12.25 5.17 -22.18
C LYS A 205 -13.59 5.51 -22.84
N LEU A 206 -14.68 5.55 -22.08
CA LEU A 206 -16.02 5.83 -22.61
C LEU A 206 -16.32 7.33 -22.69
N LEU A 207 -15.92 8.08 -21.67
CA LEU A 207 -16.29 9.48 -21.45
C LEU A 207 -15.09 10.43 -21.41
N GLY A 208 -13.88 9.89 -21.27
CA GLY A 208 -12.65 10.66 -21.11
C GLY A 208 -12.36 11.56 -22.32
N ARG A 209 -12.48 12.87 -22.13
CA ARG A 209 -12.14 13.88 -23.15
C ARG A 209 -11.08 14.85 -22.64
N ARG A 210 -11.10 15.15 -21.33
CA ARG A 210 -10.18 16.13 -20.73
C ARG A 210 -9.16 15.45 -19.84
N LYS A 211 -7.89 15.53 -20.23
CA LYS A 211 -6.77 15.04 -19.42
C LYS A 211 -6.57 15.91 -18.18
N ILE A 212 -6.39 15.31 -17.01
CA ILE A 212 -6.16 16.04 -15.76
C ILE A 212 -4.75 16.64 -15.73
N ALA A 213 -3.75 15.79 -15.95
CA ALA A 213 -2.34 16.16 -15.82
C ALA A 213 -1.50 15.43 -16.88
N PRO A 214 -1.49 15.93 -18.14
CA PRO A 214 -0.89 15.21 -19.27
C PRO A 214 0.62 14.97 -19.11
N ASP A 215 1.34 15.88 -18.45
CA ASP A 215 2.79 15.79 -18.27
C ASP A 215 3.21 14.81 -17.17
N ILE A 216 2.29 14.48 -16.25
CA ILE A 216 2.56 13.61 -15.09
C ILE A 216 1.94 12.23 -15.31
N SER A 217 0.72 12.18 -15.84
CA SER A 217 -0.03 10.96 -16.10
C SER A 217 -0.87 11.09 -17.37
N PRO A 218 -0.32 10.72 -18.55
CA PRO A 218 -0.93 11.02 -19.85
C PRO A 218 -2.28 10.33 -20.11
N ASN A 219 -2.64 9.35 -19.27
CA ASN A 219 -3.81 8.49 -19.42
C ASN A 219 -4.97 8.81 -18.45
N LYS A 220 -4.85 9.81 -17.57
CA LYS A 220 -5.90 10.16 -16.59
C LYS A 220 -6.81 11.29 -17.05
N THR A 221 -8.13 11.11 -16.91
CA THR A 221 -9.19 12.03 -17.33
C THR A 221 -10.02 12.53 -16.15
N THR A 222 -10.61 13.73 -16.27
CA THR A 222 -11.41 14.37 -15.21
C THR A 222 -12.75 13.69 -14.96
N GLU A 223 -13.29 13.06 -16.00
CA GLU A 223 -14.55 12.31 -16.06
C GLU A 223 -14.37 10.88 -15.54
#